data_AF-A0A2N2QGD2-F1
#
_entry.id   AF-A0A2N2QGD2-F1
#
_cell.length_a   1.000
_cell.length_b   1.000
_cell.length_c   1.000
_cell.angle_alpha   90.00
_cell.angle_beta   90.00
_cell.angle_gamma   90.00
#
_symmetry.space_group_name_H-M   'P 1'
#
loop_
_entity.id
_entity.type
_entity.pdbx_description
1 polymer ?
#
loop_
_entity_poly.entity_id
_entity_poly.type
_entity_poly.pdbx_seq_one_letter_code
_entity_poly.pdbx_strand_id
1 'polypeptide(L)'
;MKRNGQQGFGAIMAIVVLVILAALSAAMLRFGTVQQLTSAQDVLSARAWAAAGAGTEWGLHRALKGNWCDGAAVNQTLDLTAETGFRVRVACSSRQFNEGESAPGVAATVRVYRIDAVACNGAANCPDDVMATSPGYVERRRQVVASTN
;
A
#
# COMPACT_ATOMS: atom_id res chain seq x y z
N MET A 1 47.22 -59.36 -22.95
CA MET A 1 47.37 -57.89 -22.81
C MET A 1 46.06 -57.31 -22.27
N LYS A 2 45.99 -56.95 -20.98
CA LYS A 2 44.81 -56.28 -20.40
C LYS A 2 44.92 -54.78 -20.70
N ARG A 3 44.05 -54.24 -21.58
CA ARG A 3 43.90 -52.80 -21.77
C ARG A 3 43.07 -52.25 -20.61
N ASN A 4 43.72 -51.53 -19.70
CA ASN A 4 43.02 -50.68 -18.75
C ASN A 4 42.45 -49.49 -19.54
N GLY A 5 41.15 -49.54 -19.84
CA GLY A 5 40.43 -48.40 -20.39
C GLY A 5 40.48 -47.25 -19.38
N GLN A 6 40.95 -46.09 -19.81
CA GLN A 6 40.94 -44.87 -19.01
C GLN A 6 39.47 -44.51 -18.70
N GLN A 7 39.04 -44.74 -17.45
CA GLN A 7 37.68 -44.48 -16.97
C GLN A 7 37.53 -43.10 -16.27
N GLY A 8 38.53 -42.21 -16.37
CA GLY A 8 38.59 -40.98 -15.55
C GLY A 8 37.72 -39.82 -16.04
N PHE A 9 37.50 -39.65 -17.35
CA PHE A 9 36.85 -38.43 -17.88
C PHE A 9 35.32 -38.46 -17.80
N GLY A 10 34.71 -39.64 -17.94
CA GLY A 10 33.25 -39.79 -17.91
C GLY A 10 32.63 -39.47 -16.54
N ALA A 11 33.32 -39.84 -15.46
CA ALA A 11 32.86 -39.59 -14.10
C ALA A 11 32.84 -38.08 -13.78
N ILE A 12 33.85 -37.33 -14.22
CA ILE A 12 33.93 -35.88 -14.01
C ILE A 12 32.79 -35.18 -14.79
N MET A 13 32.56 -35.55 -16.05
CA MET A 13 31.48 -34.98 -16.85
C MET A 13 30.10 -35.27 -16.26
N ALA A 14 29.87 -36.48 -15.74
CA ALA A 14 28.61 -36.82 -15.08
C ALA A 14 28.36 -35.95 -13.84
N ILE A 15 29.38 -35.70 -13.02
CA ILE A 15 29.27 -34.83 -11.84
C ILE A 15 28.96 -33.39 -12.26
N VAL A 16 29.63 -32.85 -13.28
CA VAL A 16 29.36 -31.48 -13.76
C VAL A 16 27.92 -31.32 -14.24
N VAL A 17 27.41 -32.28 -15.03
CA VAL A 17 26.02 -32.26 -15.48
C VAL A 17 25.04 -32.32 -14.31
N LEU A 18 25.29 -33.18 -13.32
CA LEU A 18 24.45 -33.28 -12.12
C LEU A 18 24.42 -31.96 -11.33
N VAL A 19 25.56 -31.29 -11.17
CA VAL A 19 25.64 -29.99 -10.47
C VAL A 19 24.86 -28.91 -11.23
N ILE A 20 24.97 -28.87 -12.56
CA ILE A 20 24.22 -27.91 -13.38
C ILE A 20 22.71 -28.15 -13.28
N LEU A 21 22.27 -29.41 -13.38
CA LEU A 21 20.86 -29.77 -13.25
C LEU A 21 20.30 -29.46 -11.85
N ALA A 22 21.10 -29.69 -10.80
CA ALA A 22 20.74 -29.32 -9.43
C ALA A 22 20.65 -27.79 -9.25
N ALA A 23 21.55 -27.03 -9.86
CA ALA A 23 21.49 -25.57 -9.83
C ALA A 23 20.25 -25.03 -10.57
N LEU A 24 19.91 -25.60 -11.72
CA LEU A 24 18.72 -25.21 -12.50
C LEU A 24 17.42 -25.52 -11.75
N SER A 25 17.29 -26.71 -11.16
CA SER A 25 16.11 -27.08 -10.39
C SER A 25 15.96 -26.20 -9.14
N ALA A 26 17.05 -25.91 -8.43
CA ALA A 26 17.04 -24.99 -7.29
C ALA A 26 16.62 -23.56 -7.70
N ALA A 27 17.09 -23.08 -8.86
CA ALA A 27 16.68 -21.78 -9.39
C ALA A 27 15.17 -21.74 -9.71
N MET A 28 14.63 -22.77 -10.36
CA MET A 28 13.20 -22.85 -10.72
C MET A 28 12.29 -22.81 -9.48
N LEU A 29 12.65 -23.51 -8.40
CA LEU A 29 11.87 -23.49 -7.15
C LEU A 29 11.83 -22.10 -6.51
N ARG A 30 12.94 -21.34 -6.58
CA ARG A 30 12.98 -19.95 -6.11
C ARG A 30 12.08 -19.05 -6.94
N PHE A 31 12.01 -19.22 -8.27
CA PHE A 31 11.09 -18.44 -9.10
C PHE A 31 9.62 -18.69 -8.77
N GLY A 32 9.22 -19.96 -8.55
CA GLY A 32 7.83 -20.29 -8.23
C GLY A 32 7.35 -19.66 -6.91
N THR A 33 8.20 -19.66 -5.89
CA THR A 33 7.88 -19.06 -4.58
C THR A 33 7.79 -17.53 -4.65
N VAL A 34 8.68 -16.87 -5.41
CA VAL A 34 8.62 -15.41 -5.63
C VAL A 34 7.35 -15.00 -6.37
N GLN A 35 6.92 -15.75 -7.38
CA GLN A 35 5.71 -15.44 -8.15
C GLN A 35 4.43 -15.47 -7.30
N GLN A 36 4.34 -16.42 -6.36
CA GLN A 36 3.20 -16.51 -5.43
C GLN A 36 3.17 -15.36 -4.42
N LEU A 37 4.33 -14.91 -3.95
CA LEU A 37 4.43 -13.77 -3.04
C LEU A 37 4.07 -12.46 -3.73
N THR A 38 4.53 -12.25 -4.97
CA THR A 38 4.19 -11.04 -5.74
C THR A 38 2.69 -10.95 -5.98
N SER A 39 2.04 -12.04 -6.39
CA SER A 39 0.58 -12.01 -6.64
C SER A 39 -0.21 -11.75 -5.36
N ALA A 40 0.19 -12.31 -4.22
CA ALA A 40 -0.41 -11.99 -2.93
C ALA A 40 -0.23 -10.51 -2.56
N GLN A 41 0.95 -9.94 -2.80
CA GLN A 41 1.25 -8.53 -2.52
C GLN A 41 0.44 -7.56 -3.40
N ASP A 42 0.19 -7.92 -4.66
CA ASP A 42 -0.64 -7.14 -5.58
C ASP A 42 -2.09 -7.09 -5.11
N VAL A 43 -2.63 -8.24 -4.65
CA VAL A 43 -3.98 -8.31 -4.09
C VAL A 43 -4.10 -7.47 -2.81
N LEU A 44 -3.12 -7.57 -1.90
CA LEU A 44 -3.09 -6.75 -0.69
C LEU A 44 -3.00 -5.25 -1.01
N SER A 45 -2.19 -4.88 -2.00
CA SER A 45 -2.11 -3.50 -2.49
C SER A 45 -3.44 -2.97 -3.02
N ALA A 46 -4.17 -3.79 -3.80
CA ALA A 46 -5.47 -3.42 -4.33
C ALA A 46 -6.51 -3.24 -3.21
N ARG A 47 -6.51 -4.13 -2.21
CA ARG A 47 -7.38 -4.03 -1.04
C ARG A 47 -7.07 -2.79 -0.20
N ALA A 48 -5.79 -2.49 0.04
CA ALA A 48 -5.36 -1.29 0.73
C ALA A 48 -5.83 -0.02 -0.01
N TRP A 49 -5.75 -0.01 -1.34
CA TRP A 49 -6.25 1.10 -2.16
C TRP A 49 -7.76 1.28 -2.01
N ALA A 50 -8.53 0.18 -2.07
CA ALA A 50 -9.98 0.22 -1.91
C ALA A 50 -10.39 0.71 -0.51
N ALA A 51 -9.69 0.24 0.54
CA ALA A 51 -9.91 0.68 1.92
C ALA A 51 -9.61 2.18 2.10
N ALA A 52 -8.47 2.66 1.58
CA ALA A 52 -8.15 4.08 1.58
C ALA A 52 -9.20 4.90 0.80
N GLY A 53 -9.72 4.35 -0.31
CA GLY A 53 -10.82 4.91 -1.09
C GLY A 53 -12.07 5.12 -0.26
N ALA A 54 -12.55 4.07 0.43
CA ALA A 54 -13.70 4.16 1.33
C ALA A 54 -13.48 5.19 2.45
N GLY A 55 -12.27 5.25 3.02
CA GLY A 55 -11.91 6.25 4.02
C GLY A 55 -11.99 7.69 3.50
N THR A 56 -11.51 7.95 2.27
CA THR A 56 -11.64 9.28 1.65
C THR A 56 -13.09 9.67 1.36
N GLU A 57 -13.92 8.74 0.91
CA GLU A 57 -15.34 9.00 0.62
C GLU A 57 -16.12 9.30 1.91
N TRP A 58 -15.90 8.49 2.95
CA TRP A 58 -16.45 8.74 4.28
C TRP A 58 -16.00 10.11 4.82
N GLY A 59 -14.70 10.42 4.71
CA GLY A 59 -14.13 11.67 5.20
C GLY A 59 -14.67 12.89 4.45
N LEU A 60 -14.79 12.79 3.12
CA LEU A 60 -15.36 13.85 2.28
C LEU A 60 -16.85 14.08 2.59
N HIS A 61 -17.62 13.00 2.75
CA HIS A 61 -19.02 13.11 3.15
C HIS A 61 -19.14 13.83 4.50
N ARG A 62 -18.29 13.49 5.48
CA ARG A 62 -18.29 14.13 6.79
C ARG A 62 -17.84 15.59 6.75
N ALA A 63 -16.90 15.93 5.86
CA ALA A 63 -16.41 17.30 5.65
C ALA A 63 -17.44 18.20 4.97
N LEU A 64 -18.19 17.69 3.99
CA LEU A 64 -19.16 18.48 3.23
C LEU A 64 -20.54 18.56 3.90
N LYS A 65 -20.95 17.54 4.66
CA LYS A 65 -22.26 17.52 5.35
C LYS A 65 -22.19 17.94 6.82
N GLY A 66 -21.00 17.98 7.41
CA GLY A 66 -20.79 18.33 8.81
C GLY A 66 -19.65 19.33 8.99
N ASN A 67 -19.20 19.49 10.22
CA ASN A 67 -18.11 20.41 10.61
C ASN A 67 -16.85 19.67 11.09
N TRP A 68 -16.65 18.42 10.65
CA TRP A 68 -15.63 17.53 11.20
C TRP A 68 -14.21 18.10 11.09
N CYS A 69 -13.93 18.81 9.99
CA CYS A 69 -12.63 19.41 9.70
C CYS A 69 -12.32 20.66 10.52
N ASP A 70 -13.33 21.22 11.20
CA ASP A 70 -13.22 22.46 11.98
C ASP A 70 -13.23 22.18 13.50
N GLY A 71 -13.36 20.90 13.90
CA GLY A 71 -13.38 20.46 15.30
C GLY A 71 -12.01 20.05 15.86
N ALA A 72 -11.94 19.77 17.17
CA ALA A 72 -10.69 19.34 17.83
C ALA A 72 -10.22 17.91 17.44
N ALA A 73 -11.12 17.08 16.90
CA ALA A 73 -10.86 15.69 16.51
C ALA A 73 -10.92 15.51 14.98
N VAL A 74 -9.94 16.07 14.27
CA VAL A 74 -9.83 15.99 12.79
C VAL A 74 -9.23 14.68 12.28
N ASN A 75 -8.82 13.79 13.18
CA ASN A 75 -8.31 12.47 12.82
C ASN A 75 -9.29 11.42 13.30
N GLN A 76 -9.64 10.49 12.43
CA GLN A 76 -10.41 9.32 12.82
C GLN A 76 -9.86 8.04 12.19
N THR A 77 -9.83 6.99 12.99
CA THR A 77 -9.47 5.65 12.56
C THR A 77 -10.75 4.86 12.27
N LEU A 78 -10.87 4.39 11.03
CA LEU A 78 -11.87 3.42 10.62
C LEU A 78 -11.23 2.04 10.68
N ASP A 79 -11.78 1.18 11.52
CA ASP A 79 -11.38 -0.21 11.56
C ASP A 79 -12.18 -1.00 10.52
N LEU A 80 -11.53 -1.34 9.41
CA LEU A 80 -12.09 -2.18 8.33
C LEU A 80 -11.37 -3.54 8.28
N THR A 81 -10.73 -3.93 9.39
CA THR A 81 -9.90 -5.15 9.43
C THR A 81 -10.73 -6.42 9.27
N ALA A 82 -11.97 -6.41 9.74
CA ALA A 82 -12.89 -7.55 9.58
C ALA A 82 -13.29 -7.79 8.11
N GLU A 83 -13.47 -6.73 7.32
CA GLU A 83 -13.93 -6.80 5.94
C GLU A 83 -12.78 -6.85 4.93
N THR A 84 -11.72 -6.09 5.18
CA THR A 84 -10.64 -5.86 4.20
C THR A 84 -9.28 -6.35 4.69
N GLY A 85 -9.10 -6.57 5.99
CA GLY A 85 -7.80 -6.81 6.62
C GLY A 85 -6.99 -5.53 6.84
N PHE A 86 -7.56 -4.34 6.59
CA PHE A 86 -6.88 -3.06 6.72
C PHE A 86 -7.60 -2.15 7.71
N ARG A 87 -6.82 -1.37 8.44
CA ARG A 87 -7.29 -0.21 9.20
C ARG A 87 -7.01 1.04 8.38
N VAL A 88 -7.87 2.05 8.49
CA VAL A 88 -7.72 3.30 7.74
C VAL A 88 -7.71 4.49 8.69
N ARG A 89 -6.61 5.23 8.73
CA ARG A 89 -6.57 6.53 9.41
C ARG A 89 -6.96 7.61 8.41
N VAL A 90 -8.05 8.33 8.69
CA VAL A 90 -8.52 9.47 7.91
C VAL A 90 -8.27 10.74 8.69
N ALA A 91 -7.53 11.68 8.11
CA ALA A 91 -7.28 13.00 8.63
C ALA A 91 -7.98 14.04 7.76
N CYS A 92 -8.61 15.03 8.38
CA CYS A 92 -9.09 16.22 7.69
C CYS A 92 -8.26 17.45 8.03
N SER A 93 -8.12 18.35 7.06
CA SER A 93 -7.68 19.72 7.30
C SER A 93 -8.50 20.67 6.43
N SER A 94 -8.97 21.78 7.00
CA SER A 94 -9.65 22.85 6.27
C SER A 94 -8.76 24.11 6.22
N ARG A 95 -8.86 24.86 5.13
CA ARG A 95 -8.24 26.20 4.98
C ARG A 95 -9.21 27.11 4.24
N GLN A 96 -9.29 28.36 4.67
CA GLN A 96 -10.09 29.38 4.01
C GLN A 96 -9.15 30.27 3.18
N PHE A 97 -9.51 30.46 1.91
CA PHE A 97 -8.79 31.31 0.98
C PHE A 97 -9.70 32.46 0.56
N ASN A 98 -9.15 33.65 0.43
CA ASN A 98 -9.86 34.79 -0.15
C ASN A 98 -9.51 34.86 -1.63
N GLU A 99 -10.49 34.63 -2.51
CA GLU A 99 -10.33 34.64 -3.96
C GLU A 99 -10.67 36.01 -4.60
N GLY A 100 -10.96 37.02 -3.78
CA GLY A 100 -11.21 38.39 -4.22
C GLY A 100 -12.43 38.99 -3.54
N GLU A 101 -13.07 39.96 -4.20
CA GLU A 101 -14.33 40.54 -3.71
C GLU A 101 -15.41 40.40 -4.78
N SER A 102 -16.60 39.96 -4.35
CA SER A 102 -17.81 40.03 -5.17
C SER A 102 -18.26 41.49 -5.27
N ALA A 103 -18.83 41.93 -6.40
CA ALA A 103 -19.51 43.23 -6.49
C ALA A 103 -20.78 43.19 -5.62
N PRO A 104 -20.70 43.62 -4.35
CA PRO A 104 -20.53 45.03 -3.93
C PRO A 104 -19.44 45.27 -2.86
N GLY A 105 -18.29 44.56 -2.92
CA GLY A 105 -17.16 44.69 -1.98
C GLY A 105 -17.14 43.64 -0.85
N VAL A 106 -17.74 42.47 -1.06
CA VAL A 106 -17.76 41.38 -0.06
C VAL A 106 -16.67 40.36 -0.40
N ALA A 107 -15.81 40.02 0.56
CA ALA A 107 -14.77 39.02 0.38
C ALA A 107 -15.36 37.67 -0.08
N ALA A 108 -14.95 37.22 -1.28
CA ALA A 108 -15.29 35.94 -1.85
C ALA A 108 -14.35 34.89 -1.25
N THR A 109 -14.75 34.30 -0.12
CA THR A 109 -13.92 33.29 0.55
C THR A 109 -14.32 31.89 0.13
N VAL A 110 -13.36 31.10 -0.33
CA VAL A 110 -13.54 29.67 -0.64
C VAL A 110 -12.92 28.84 0.48
N ARG A 111 -13.65 27.84 0.97
CA ARG A 111 -13.13 26.89 1.96
C ARG A 111 -12.69 25.62 1.25
N VAL A 112 -11.43 25.26 1.45
CA VAL A 112 -10.80 24.07 0.88
C VAL A 112 -10.60 23.05 1.98
N TYR A 113 -11.16 21.86 1.78
CA TYR A 113 -10.99 20.68 2.61
C TYR A 113 -9.98 19.74 1.96
N ARG A 114 -9.06 19.22 2.75
CA ARG A 114 -8.12 18.17 2.36
C ARG A 114 -8.37 16.97 3.25
N ILE A 115 -8.75 15.86 2.63
CA ILE A 115 -8.95 14.56 3.26
C ILE A 115 -7.77 13.68 2.91
N ASP A 116 -7.15 13.10 3.93
CA ASP A 116 -6.02 12.20 3.81
C ASP A 116 -6.37 10.87 4.45
N ALA A 117 -6.46 9.80 3.67
CA ALA A 117 -6.75 8.46 4.17
C ALA A 117 -5.53 7.56 3.96
N VAL A 118 -5.03 6.99 5.04
CA VAL A 118 -3.92 6.02 5.04
C VAL A 118 -4.46 4.67 5.50
N ALA A 119 -4.50 3.70 4.59
CA ALA A 119 -4.82 2.32 4.90
C ALA A 119 -3.54 1.53 5.16
N CYS A 120 -3.51 0.72 6.22
CA CYS A 120 -2.39 -0.16 6.56
C CYS A 120 -2.88 -1.48 7.19
N ASN A 121 -2.10 -2.55 7.05
CA ASN A 121 -2.33 -3.84 7.70
C ASN A 121 -1.51 -4.02 9.00
N GLY A 122 -1.05 -2.90 9.59
CA GLY A 122 -0.38 -2.87 10.89
C GLY A 122 -1.37 -2.89 12.07
N ALA A 123 -0.87 -3.18 13.27
CA ALA A 123 -1.71 -3.38 14.46
C ALA A 123 -2.05 -2.08 15.22
N ALA A 124 -1.25 -1.02 15.03
CA ALA A 124 -1.35 0.21 15.80
C ALA A 124 -2.16 1.30 15.07
N ASN A 125 -1.44 2.27 14.49
CA ASN A 125 -1.97 3.41 13.75
C ASN A 125 -1.39 3.39 12.35
N CYS A 126 -2.15 3.87 11.36
CA CYS A 126 -1.64 4.04 10.01
C CYS A 126 -1.15 5.49 9.83
N PRO A 127 0.04 5.74 9.25
CA PRO A 127 1.07 4.77 8.87
C PRO A 127 1.75 4.13 10.10
N ASP A 128 2.17 2.87 9.96
CA ASP A 128 2.87 2.08 10.99
C ASP A 128 4.36 1.96 10.64
N ASP A 129 5.15 2.95 11.08
CA ASP A 129 6.58 3.03 10.77
C ASP A 129 7.38 1.82 11.30
N VAL A 130 6.89 1.16 12.37
CA VAL A 130 7.57 0.00 12.97
C VAL A 130 7.43 -1.22 12.04
N MET A 131 6.26 -1.37 11.42
CA MET A 131 5.99 -2.48 10.49
C MET A 131 6.39 -2.18 9.05
N ALA A 132 6.81 -0.96 8.71
CA ALA A 132 7.22 -0.57 7.36
C ALA A 132 8.31 -1.46 6.74
N THR A 133 9.20 -2.03 7.57
CA THR A 133 10.26 -2.95 7.12
C THR A 133 9.86 -4.43 7.13
N SER A 134 8.68 -4.76 7.65
CA SER A 134 8.23 -6.14 7.81
C SER A 134 7.76 -6.73 6.48
N PRO A 135 8.17 -7.97 6.14
CA PRO A 135 7.62 -8.68 4.99
C PRO A 135 6.09 -8.78 5.08
N GLY A 136 5.40 -8.42 4.00
CA GLY A 136 3.94 -8.46 3.92
C GLY A 136 3.22 -7.24 4.51
N TYR A 137 3.94 -6.26 5.06
CA TYR A 137 3.33 -4.96 5.38
C TYR A 137 2.96 -4.23 4.08
N VAL A 138 1.76 -3.69 4.06
CA VAL A 138 1.22 -2.91 2.96
C VAL A 138 0.52 -1.69 3.52
N GLU A 139 0.91 -0.53 3.00
CA GLU A 139 0.21 0.72 3.24
C GLU A 139 -0.09 1.44 1.93
N ARG A 140 -1.22 2.16 1.91
CA ARG A 140 -1.61 3.02 0.80
C ARG A 140 -2.22 4.30 1.35
N ARG A 141 -1.72 5.42 0.85
CA ARG A 141 -2.25 6.76 1.14
C ARG A 141 -3.01 7.30 -0.05
N ARG A 142 -4.22 7.80 0.18
CA ARG A 142 -5.04 8.51 -0.81
C ARG A 142 -5.40 9.87 -0.24
N GLN A 143 -5.10 10.92 -1.00
CA GLN A 143 -5.44 12.30 -0.64
C GLN A 143 -6.43 12.86 -1.65
N VAL A 144 -7.45 13.54 -1.14
CA VAL A 144 -8.47 14.23 -1.94
C VAL A 144 -8.62 15.65 -1.42
N VAL A 145 -8.81 16.60 -2.34
CA VAL A 145 -9.08 18.00 -2.02
C VAL A 145 -10.43 18.38 -2.61
N ALA A 146 -11.26 19.05 -1.84
CA ALA A 146 -12.56 19.57 -2.26
C ALA A 146 -12.73 21.00 -1.77
N SER A 147 -13.40 21.83 -2.55
CA SER A 147 -13.69 23.23 -2.19
C SER A 147 -15.20 23.46 -2.14
N THR A 148 -15.64 24.27 -1.19
CA THR A 148 -17.00 24.81 -1.13
C THR A 148 -16.94 26.31 -1.38
N ASN A 149 -17.76 26.77 -2.32
CA ASN A 149 -18.00 28.19 -2.58
C ASN A 149 -19.05 28.72 -1.60
#